data_AF-A0A528XGJ3-F1
#
_entry.id   AF-A0A528XGJ3-F1
#
_cell.length_a   1.000
_cell.length_b   1.000
_cell.length_c   1.000
_cell.angle_alpha   90.00
_cell.angle_beta   90.00
_cell.angle_gamma   90.00
#
_symmetry.space_group_name_H-M   'P 1'
#
loop_
_entity.id
_entity.type
_entity.pdbx_description
1 polymer ?
#
loop_
_entity_poly.entity_id
_entity_poly.type
_entity_poly.pdbx_seq_one_letter_code
_entity_poly.pdbx_strand_id
1 'polypeptide(L)'
;MAALTDPDLLFAPETRTLARALYAGVKDLPIVSPHGHTDPRWYALNEPFPDPAQLLIVPDHYIFRMLFSQGVRLEELGVPTLGVPTLDFPTLDGASVETDGRTIWRRFAEHYYLFRGTPTRLWLDHVFEHLFGIGEPLNAGTADRHYDTIAALLSQDDYRPRALYERFNIEVIATTEGALDDLKWHRMIRDSGWQGRVVTAYRPDAVVDPDFEGFSANLDRLGEITGCDTGTWAGYLEAHRQRRACFKEFGATSSDHGHPTAETANLTDAAAKELFNRIRRGSEDERERKLFRAQMLTEMAKMSRDDGLVLQIHPGSWRNHSPAIFQKFGRDKGFDIPTRTDYVAALKPLLDCVGLERDLTVILFTLDESSYARELAPLAGVYPALKVGPAWWFHDSPEGMRRFREMTTETAGFYNTVGFNDDTRAFPSIPARHDVARRVDCAFLARLVAEHRLREEEAHELARELAYTLAKKAYRL
;
A
#
# COMPACT_ATOMS: atom_id res chain seq x y z
N MET A 1 23.36 5.74 -26.99
CA MET A 1 22.51 6.54 -26.08
C MET A 1 22.82 6.08 -24.67
N ALA A 2 22.86 6.99 -23.69
CA ALA A 2 22.98 6.59 -22.29
C ALA A 2 21.70 5.83 -21.89
N ALA A 3 21.84 4.76 -21.08
CA ALA A 3 20.70 4.03 -20.51
C ALA A 3 19.81 4.98 -19.67
N LEU A 4 18.52 4.64 -19.51
CA LEU A 4 17.62 5.43 -18.65
C LEU A 4 17.94 5.20 -17.17
N THR A 5 18.38 3.98 -16.83
CA THR A 5 18.79 3.57 -15.50
C THR A 5 20.28 3.24 -15.48
N ASP A 6 21.00 3.82 -14.52
CA ASP A 6 22.40 3.50 -14.29
C ASP A 6 22.49 2.19 -13.48
N PRO A 7 23.34 1.21 -13.86
CA PRO A 7 23.54 0.00 -13.06
C PRO A 7 23.94 0.25 -11.59
N ASP A 8 24.61 1.37 -11.32
CA ASP A 8 25.04 1.83 -10.00
C ASP A 8 24.09 2.86 -9.37
N LEU A 9 22.85 2.97 -9.87
CA LEU A 9 21.80 3.83 -9.33
C LEU A 9 21.69 3.67 -7.80
N LEU A 10 21.75 4.81 -7.08
CA LEU A 10 21.73 4.97 -5.61
C LEU A 10 22.99 4.53 -4.85
N PHE A 11 24.05 4.07 -5.52
CA PHE A 11 25.30 3.66 -4.85
C PHE A 11 26.34 4.79 -4.82
N ALA A 12 26.66 5.26 -3.60
CA ALA A 12 27.68 6.28 -3.37
C ALA A 12 29.06 5.80 -3.82
N PRO A 13 29.88 6.64 -4.49
CA PRO A 13 31.18 6.23 -5.05
C PRO A 13 32.09 5.48 -4.06
N GLU A 14 32.09 5.90 -2.80
CA GLU A 14 32.98 5.40 -1.75
C GLU A 14 32.62 3.98 -1.31
N THR A 15 31.35 3.60 -1.40
CA THR A 15 30.81 2.30 -0.95
C THR A 15 30.28 1.45 -2.10
N ARG A 16 30.35 1.95 -3.33
CA ARG A 16 29.72 1.37 -4.53
C ARG A 16 30.06 -0.08 -4.78
N THR A 17 31.34 -0.45 -4.68
CA THR A 17 31.78 -1.83 -4.94
C THR A 17 31.09 -2.81 -4.00
N LEU A 18 31.00 -2.47 -2.72
CA LEU A 18 30.34 -3.30 -1.72
C LEU A 18 28.81 -3.28 -1.89
N ALA A 19 28.21 -2.12 -2.10
CA ALA A 19 26.76 -2.02 -2.34
C ALA A 19 26.33 -2.84 -3.56
N ARG A 20 27.15 -2.85 -4.63
CA ARG A 20 26.94 -3.69 -5.81
C ARG A 20 27.05 -5.18 -5.48
N ALA A 21 28.01 -5.58 -4.65
CA ALA A 21 28.18 -6.98 -4.24
C ALA A 21 27.00 -7.48 -3.39
N LEU A 22 26.53 -6.66 -2.45
CA LEU A 22 25.32 -6.94 -1.65
C LEU A 22 24.08 -7.06 -2.56
N TYR A 23 23.86 -6.07 -3.44
CA TYR A 23 22.73 -6.04 -4.36
C TYR A 23 22.73 -7.23 -5.33
N ALA A 24 23.90 -7.64 -5.84
CA ALA A 24 24.03 -8.82 -6.69
C ALA A 24 23.52 -10.11 -6.02
N GLY A 25 23.59 -10.20 -4.69
CA GLY A 25 23.06 -11.33 -3.92
C GLY A 25 21.54 -11.34 -3.73
N VAL A 26 20.86 -10.22 -4.00
CA VAL A 26 19.42 -10.04 -3.68
C VAL A 26 18.56 -9.58 -4.85
N LYS A 27 19.16 -9.04 -5.93
CA LYS A 27 18.43 -8.44 -7.05
C LYS A 27 17.48 -9.40 -7.76
N ASP A 28 17.80 -10.69 -7.80
CA ASP A 28 17.04 -11.73 -8.50
C ASP A 28 16.14 -12.55 -7.54
N LEU A 29 16.08 -12.19 -6.25
CA LEU A 29 15.17 -12.84 -5.30
C LEU A 29 13.71 -12.61 -5.72
N PRO A 30 12.81 -13.58 -5.45
CA PRO A 30 11.39 -13.39 -5.70
C PRO A 30 10.83 -12.18 -4.97
N ILE A 31 9.82 -11.55 -5.55
CA ILE A 31 9.11 -10.43 -4.96
C ILE A 31 8.04 -10.97 -4.01
N VAL A 32 8.11 -10.52 -2.76
CA VAL A 32 7.08 -10.71 -1.73
C VAL A 32 6.42 -9.35 -1.56
N SER A 33 5.19 -9.20 -2.03
CA SER A 33 4.40 -7.97 -1.93
C SER A 33 3.27 -8.20 -0.93
N PRO A 34 3.50 -8.01 0.39
CA PRO A 34 2.56 -8.41 1.43
C PRO A 34 1.44 -7.39 1.68
N HIS A 35 1.51 -6.22 1.04
CA HIS A 35 0.48 -5.18 1.09
C HIS A 35 0.54 -4.34 -0.19
N GLY A 36 -0.60 -4.25 -0.88
CA GLY A 36 -0.75 -3.49 -2.11
C GLY A 36 -2.21 -3.29 -2.49
N HIS A 37 -2.41 -2.60 -3.61
CA HIS A 37 -3.72 -2.15 -4.08
C HIS A 37 -3.98 -2.48 -5.56
N THR A 38 -3.30 -3.49 -6.12
CA THR A 38 -3.59 -3.96 -7.48
C THR A 38 -5.00 -4.56 -7.57
N ASP A 39 -5.67 -4.40 -8.70
CA ASP A 39 -7.03 -4.94 -8.90
C ASP A 39 -6.97 -6.47 -9.10
N PRO A 40 -7.59 -7.29 -8.21
CA PRO A 40 -7.58 -8.75 -8.36
C PRO A 40 -8.27 -9.23 -9.64
N ARG A 41 -9.14 -8.41 -10.25
CA ARG A 41 -9.79 -8.72 -11.53
C ARG A 41 -8.78 -8.96 -12.66
N TRP A 42 -7.65 -8.24 -12.67
CA TRP A 42 -6.62 -8.40 -13.70
C TRP A 42 -6.11 -9.84 -13.77
N TYR A 43 -5.80 -10.44 -12.62
CA TYR A 43 -5.34 -11.81 -12.55
C TYR A 43 -6.48 -12.81 -12.75
N ALA A 44 -7.70 -12.50 -12.30
CA ALA A 44 -8.85 -13.36 -12.46
C ALA A 44 -9.19 -13.56 -13.96
N LEU A 45 -9.37 -12.47 -14.71
CA LEU A 45 -9.77 -12.51 -16.12
C LEU A 45 -8.58 -12.75 -17.06
N ASN A 46 -7.38 -12.31 -16.68
CA ASN A 46 -6.17 -12.38 -17.51
C ASN A 46 -6.35 -11.76 -18.91
N GLU A 47 -7.19 -10.73 -19.00
CA GLU A 47 -7.41 -9.94 -20.20
C GLU A 47 -6.20 -9.00 -20.43
N PRO A 48 -5.87 -8.66 -21.68
CA PRO A 48 -4.82 -7.69 -21.96
C PRO A 48 -5.17 -6.32 -21.37
N PHE A 49 -4.15 -5.56 -20.96
CA PHE A 49 -4.35 -4.17 -20.58
C PHE A 49 -4.76 -3.34 -21.81
N PRO A 50 -5.70 -2.38 -21.66
CA PRO A 50 -6.32 -1.71 -22.80
C PRO A 50 -5.35 -0.83 -23.58
N ASP A 51 -4.61 0.06 -22.90
CA ASP A 51 -3.64 0.97 -23.52
C ASP A 51 -2.61 1.51 -22.49
N PRO A 52 -1.51 2.16 -22.95
CA PRO A 52 -0.46 2.70 -22.07
C PRO A 52 -0.96 3.70 -21.02
N ALA A 53 -1.92 4.57 -21.37
CA ALA A 53 -2.39 5.61 -20.47
C ALA A 53 -3.29 5.04 -19.37
N GLN A 54 -4.18 4.11 -19.73
CA GLN A 54 -5.06 3.41 -18.79
C GLN A 54 -4.27 2.50 -17.84
N LEU A 55 -3.11 1.98 -18.28
CA LEU A 55 -2.23 1.18 -17.43
C LEU A 55 -1.36 2.04 -16.49
N LEU A 56 -0.73 3.09 -17.01
CA LEU A 56 0.35 3.79 -16.30
C LEU A 56 -0.04 5.15 -15.73
N ILE A 57 -1.03 5.84 -16.31
CA ILE A 57 -1.29 7.26 -16.01
C ILE A 57 -2.57 7.45 -15.21
N VAL A 58 -3.70 6.98 -15.76
CA VAL A 58 -5.04 7.16 -15.18
C VAL A 58 -5.14 6.62 -13.74
N PRO A 59 -4.59 5.43 -13.40
CA PRO A 59 -4.73 4.88 -12.05
C PRO A 59 -3.73 5.44 -11.04
N ASP A 60 -2.66 6.13 -11.47
CA ASP A 60 -1.55 6.54 -10.59
C ASP A 60 -1.68 7.98 -10.09
N HIS A 61 -2.05 8.11 -8.82
CA HIS A 61 -2.22 9.39 -8.15
C HIS A 61 -0.93 10.17 -7.91
N TYR A 62 0.25 9.56 -7.95
CA TYR A 62 1.50 10.32 -7.91
C TYR A 62 1.69 11.13 -9.20
N ILE A 63 1.28 10.55 -10.34
CA ILE A 63 1.40 11.20 -11.65
C ILE A 63 0.43 12.36 -11.76
N PHE A 64 -0.88 12.09 -11.63
CA PHE A 64 -1.86 13.14 -11.86
C PHE A 64 -1.82 14.23 -10.77
N ARG A 65 -1.35 13.94 -9.54
CA ARG A 65 -1.12 14.97 -8.52
C ARG A 65 -0.06 15.98 -8.95
N MET A 66 1.05 15.52 -9.54
CA MET A 66 2.11 16.41 -10.01
C MET A 66 1.61 17.30 -11.15
N LEU A 67 0.94 16.71 -12.14
CA LEU A 67 0.40 17.45 -13.28
C LEU A 67 -0.69 18.43 -12.85
N PHE A 68 -1.59 18.02 -11.95
CA PHE A 68 -2.61 18.89 -11.37
C PHE A 68 -2.01 20.08 -10.64
N SER A 69 -0.93 19.86 -9.88
CA SER A 69 -0.23 20.96 -9.19
C SER A 69 0.36 22.01 -10.13
N GLN A 70 0.48 21.70 -11.43
CA GLN A 70 0.97 22.59 -12.48
C GLN A 70 -0.14 23.05 -13.45
N GLY A 71 -1.41 22.82 -13.11
CA GLY A 71 -2.56 23.37 -13.84
C GLY A 71 -3.24 22.43 -14.82
N VAL A 72 -2.79 21.18 -14.97
CA VAL A 72 -3.47 20.17 -15.80
C VAL A 72 -4.70 19.64 -15.06
N ARG A 73 -5.87 19.61 -15.71
CA ARG A 73 -7.09 19.11 -15.07
C ARG A 73 -7.09 17.58 -14.97
N LEU A 74 -7.75 17.01 -13.96
CA LEU A 74 -7.80 15.54 -13.79
C LEU A 74 -8.58 14.86 -14.92
N GLU A 75 -9.63 15.50 -15.42
CA GLU A 75 -10.44 15.03 -16.55
C GLU A 75 -9.62 14.95 -17.85
N GLU A 76 -8.65 15.86 -18.01
CA GLU A 76 -7.71 15.80 -19.12
C GLU A 76 -6.79 14.58 -19.02
N LEU A 77 -6.55 14.06 -17.81
CA LEU A 77 -5.75 12.85 -17.61
C LEU A 77 -6.58 11.58 -17.59
N GLY A 78 -7.85 11.64 -18.02
CA GLY A 78 -8.74 10.48 -18.05
C GLY A 78 -9.23 10.02 -16.67
N VAL A 79 -9.01 10.81 -15.61
CA VAL A 79 -9.44 10.43 -14.25
C VAL A 79 -10.97 10.55 -14.17
N PRO A 80 -11.68 9.46 -13.83
CA PRO A 80 -13.14 9.46 -13.82
C PRO A 80 -13.69 10.32 -12.67
N THR A 81 -14.74 11.08 -12.95
CA THR A 81 -15.55 11.75 -11.92
C THR A 81 -16.55 10.78 -11.31
N LEU A 82 -17.09 11.09 -10.13
CA LEU A 82 -18.22 10.36 -9.57
C LEU A 82 -19.37 10.34 -10.59
N GLY A 83 -19.86 9.14 -10.85
CA GLY A 83 -20.86 8.86 -11.87
C GLY A 83 -20.34 8.63 -13.30
N VAL A 84 -19.11 8.96 -13.68
CA VAL A 84 -18.64 8.54 -15.03
C VAL A 84 -18.55 6.99 -15.04
N PRO A 85 -19.13 6.30 -16.06
CA PRO A 85 -19.25 4.86 -16.02
C PRO A 85 -17.87 4.21 -15.94
N THR A 86 -17.57 3.63 -14.79
CA THR A 86 -16.84 2.35 -14.76
C THR A 86 -17.91 1.26 -14.67
N LEU A 87 -17.55 -0.02 -14.83
CA LEU A 87 -18.49 -1.14 -14.93
C LEU A 87 -19.56 -1.24 -13.81
N ASP A 88 -19.47 -0.44 -12.74
CA ASP A 88 -20.28 -0.56 -11.54
C ASP A 88 -21.11 0.69 -11.12
N PHE A 89 -21.06 1.88 -11.78
CA PHE A 89 -21.83 3.07 -11.33
C PHE A 89 -22.31 4.05 -12.46
N PRO A 90 -23.56 4.57 -12.44
CA PRO A 90 -24.10 5.52 -13.44
C PRO A 90 -23.89 7.02 -13.13
N THR A 91 -23.97 7.87 -14.17
CA THR A 91 -23.62 9.32 -14.24
C THR A 91 -24.48 10.29 -13.46
N LEU A 92 -23.82 11.24 -12.77
CA LEU A 92 -24.45 12.42 -12.18
C LEU A 92 -24.33 13.68 -13.07
N ASP A 93 -23.17 14.02 -13.67
CA ASP A 93 -22.98 15.41 -14.15
C ASP A 93 -22.39 15.65 -15.55
N GLY A 94 -22.42 14.70 -16.50
CA GLY A 94 -22.19 15.00 -17.93
C GLY A 94 -20.85 15.68 -18.31
N ALA A 95 -19.84 15.68 -17.44
CA ALA A 95 -18.52 16.24 -17.73
C ALA A 95 -17.75 15.33 -18.70
N SER A 96 -17.24 15.89 -19.81
CA SER A 96 -16.42 15.14 -20.76
C SER A 96 -15.04 14.87 -20.16
N VAL A 97 -14.78 13.61 -19.80
CA VAL A 97 -13.45 13.11 -19.45
C VAL A 97 -12.72 12.76 -20.75
N GLU A 98 -11.40 13.03 -20.82
CA GLU A 98 -10.59 12.58 -21.94
C GLU A 98 -10.56 11.05 -21.98
N THR A 99 -10.86 10.46 -23.14
CA THR A 99 -10.94 9.00 -23.31
C THR A 99 -9.92 8.48 -24.31
N ASP A 100 -9.30 9.34 -25.12
CA ASP A 100 -8.21 8.94 -26.00
C ASP A 100 -6.91 8.78 -25.20
N GLY A 101 -6.51 7.52 -24.98
CA GLY A 101 -5.28 7.16 -24.29
C GLY A 101 -4.03 7.83 -24.89
N ARG A 102 -4.00 8.05 -26.22
CA ARG A 102 -2.86 8.72 -26.86
C ARG A 102 -2.79 10.20 -26.50
N THR A 103 -3.92 10.89 -26.45
CA THR A 103 -3.98 12.29 -26.02
C THR A 103 -3.57 12.44 -24.56
N ILE A 104 -4.04 11.55 -23.68
CA ILE A 104 -3.60 11.50 -22.27
C ILE A 104 -2.08 11.30 -22.19
N TRP A 105 -1.56 10.34 -22.96
CA TRP A 105 -0.13 10.03 -22.99
C TRP A 105 0.73 11.19 -23.49
N ARG A 106 0.34 11.86 -24.58
CA ARG A 106 1.06 13.04 -25.10
C ARG A 106 1.11 14.15 -24.06
N ARG A 107 -0.01 14.43 -23.39
CA ARG A 107 -0.07 15.41 -22.31
C ARG A 107 0.86 15.04 -21.17
N PHE A 108 0.90 13.77 -20.78
CA PHE A 108 1.85 13.28 -19.78
C PHE A 108 3.31 13.46 -20.24
N ALA A 109 3.64 13.07 -21.48
CA ALA A 109 4.99 13.13 -22.04
C ALA A 109 5.52 14.57 -22.13
N GLU A 110 4.68 15.54 -22.49
CA GLU A 110 4.99 16.97 -22.49
C GLU A 110 5.39 17.48 -21.10
N HIS A 111 4.80 16.91 -20.05
CA HIS A 111 5.01 17.28 -18.65
C HIS A 111 5.98 16.36 -17.90
N TYR A 112 6.60 15.39 -18.58
CA TYR A 112 7.45 14.39 -17.92
C TYR A 112 8.69 15.00 -17.25
N TYR A 113 9.09 16.21 -17.65
CA TYR A 113 10.18 16.96 -17.00
C TYR A 113 9.87 17.34 -15.55
N LEU A 114 8.60 17.42 -15.14
CA LEU A 114 8.18 17.74 -13.78
C LEU A 114 8.65 16.70 -12.76
N PHE A 115 8.90 15.47 -13.20
CA PHE A 115 9.29 14.37 -12.31
C PHE A 115 10.80 14.31 -12.05
N ARG A 116 11.62 15.21 -12.61
CA ARG A 116 13.07 15.22 -12.38
C ARG A 116 13.38 15.23 -10.87
N GLY A 117 14.15 14.24 -10.42
CA GLY A 117 14.52 14.07 -9.00
C GLY A 117 13.45 13.41 -8.12
N THR A 118 12.30 13.02 -8.66
CA THR A 118 11.25 12.32 -7.91
C THR A 118 11.39 10.80 -8.04
N PRO A 119 10.91 9.99 -7.08
CA PRO A 119 10.89 8.54 -7.22
C PRO A 119 10.03 8.07 -8.40
N THR A 120 8.96 8.79 -8.75
CA THR A 120 8.12 8.49 -9.92
C THR A 120 8.92 8.46 -11.22
N ARG A 121 9.92 9.34 -11.36
CA ARG A 121 10.84 9.31 -12.51
C ARG A 121 11.64 8.01 -12.55
N LEU A 122 12.22 7.62 -11.41
CA LEU A 122 13.01 6.39 -11.30
C LEU A 122 12.18 5.15 -11.63
N TRP A 123 10.98 5.05 -11.08
CA TRP A 123 10.09 3.90 -11.34
C TRP A 123 9.69 3.82 -12.81
N LEU A 124 9.31 4.95 -13.42
CA LEU A 124 8.88 4.96 -14.82
C LEU A 124 10.05 4.73 -15.80
N ASP A 125 11.22 5.34 -15.57
CA ASP A 125 12.40 5.08 -16.39
C ASP A 125 12.82 3.59 -16.31
N HIS A 126 12.72 2.98 -15.11
CA HIS A 126 12.92 1.53 -14.95
C HIS A 126 11.89 0.71 -15.73
N VAL A 127 10.60 1.05 -15.65
CA VAL A 127 9.53 0.38 -16.40
C VAL A 127 9.74 0.51 -17.91
N PHE A 128 10.09 1.69 -18.41
CA PHE A 128 10.37 1.91 -19.83
C PHE A 128 11.55 1.05 -20.30
N GLU A 129 12.65 1.04 -19.56
CA GLU A 129 13.84 0.31 -19.97
C GLU A 129 13.69 -1.21 -19.83
N HIS A 130 13.29 -1.70 -18.66
CA HIS A 130 13.38 -3.14 -18.32
C HIS A 130 12.12 -3.94 -18.69
N LEU A 131 10.93 -3.33 -18.62
CA LEU A 131 9.70 -3.99 -19.04
C LEU A 131 9.47 -3.82 -20.55
N PHE A 132 9.52 -2.59 -21.05
CA PHE A 132 9.15 -2.27 -22.43
C PHE A 132 10.34 -2.16 -23.41
N GLY A 133 11.59 -2.24 -22.95
CA GLY A 133 12.77 -2.20 -23.82
C GLY A 133 13.04 -0.82 -24.45
N ILE A 134 12.49 0.25 -23.86
CA ILE A 134 12.61 1.63 -24.35
C ILE A 134 13.78 2.30 -23.63
N GLY A 135 14.89 2.49 -24.34
CA GLY A 135 16.10 3.14 -23.81
C GLY A 135 16.20 4.64 -24.07
N GLU A 136 15.16 5.27 -24.61
CA GLU A 136 15.16 6.70 -24.92
C GLU A 136 14.32 7.51 -23.91
N PRO A 137 14.72 8.75 -23.57
CA PRO A 137 13.94 9.55 -22.62
C PRO A 137 12.57 9.95 -23.17
N LEU A 138 11.53 9.78 -22.36
CA LEU A 138 10.19 10.29 -22.69
C LEU A 138 10.20 11.83 -22.70
N ASN A 139 9.65 12.41 -23.76
CA ASN A 139 9.35 13.82 -23.91
C ASN A 139 8.30 14.00 -25.02
N ALA A 140 7.88 15.25 -25.27
CA ALA A 140 6.89 15.54 -26.33
C ALA A 140 7.26 14.97 -27.71
N GLY A 141 8.55 15.00 -28.09
CA GLY A 141 9.02 14.50 -29.38
C GLY A 141 9.12 12.98 -29.47
N THR A 142 9.16 12.26 -28.35
CA THR A 142 9.23 10.78 -28.31
C THR A 142 7.90 10.13 -27.91
N ALA A 143 6.90 10.94 -27.52
CA ALA A 143 5.63 10.51 -26.95
C ALA A 143 4.93 9.41 -27.77
N ASP A 144 4.70 9.65 -29.06
CA ASP A 144 3.96 8.70 -29.91
C ASP A 144 4.70 7.39 -30.11
N ARG A 145 6.04 7.42 -30.27
CA ARG A 145 6.83 6.20 -30.41
C ARG A 145 6.81 5.37 -29.13
N HIS A 146 6.87 5.99 -27.96
CA HIS A 146 6.69 5.28 -26.69
C HIS A 146 5.29 4.65 -26.62
N TYR A 147 4.24 5.41 -26.94
CA TYR A 147 2.87 4.91 -26.91
C TYR A 147 2.69 3.70 -27.82
N ASP A 148 3.15 3.80 -29.07
CA ASP A 148 3.02 2.74 -30.07
C ASP A 148 3.77 1.47 -29.66
N THR A 149 4.99 1.64 -29.11
CA THR A 149 5.80 0.52 -28.63
C THR A 149 5.10 -0.20 -27.47
N ILE A 150 4.65 0.55 -26.45
CA ILE A 150 3.97 -0.03 -25.30
C ILE A 150 2.65 -0.68 -25.73
N ALA A 151 1.82 0.00 -26.54
CA ALA A 151 0.55 -0.54 -27.00
C ALA A 151 0.70 -1.84 -27.81
N ALA A 152 1.72 -1.91 -28.68
CA ALA A 152 2.02 -3.13 -29.43
C ALA A 152 2.42 -4.28 -28.49
N LEU A 153 3.23 -4.02 -27.47
CA LEU A 153 3.63 -5.02 -26.48
C LEU A 153 2.45 -5.49 -25.62
N LEU A 154 1.59 -4.58 -25.14
CA LEU A 154 0.41 -4.93 -24.33
C LEU A 154 -0.60 -5.85 -25.05
N SER A 155 -0.55 -5.91 -26.39
CA SER A 155 -1.37 -6.84 -27.18
C SER A 155 -0.85 -8.28 -27.22
N GLN A 156 0.40 -8.51 -26.78
CA GLN A 156 1.05 -9.81 -26.80
C GLN A 156 0.70 -10.63 -25.56
N ASP A 157 0.66 -11.96 -25.70
CA ASP A 157 0.32 -12.85 -24.59
C ASP A 157 1.31 -12.76 -23.40
N ASP A 158 2.58 -12.48 -23.68
CA ASP A 158 3.63 -12.30 -22.66
C ASP A 158 3.46 -11.03 -21.80
N TYR A 159 2.54 -10.13 -22.16
CA TYR A 159 2.20 -8.92 -21.41
C TYR A 159 0.84 -8.99 -20.72
N ARG A 160 0.20 -10.17 -20.73
CA ARG A 160 -1.01 -10.40 -19.92
C ARG A 160 -0.68 -10.35 -18.42
N PRO A 161 -1.65 -10.01 -17.55
CA PRO A 161 -1.43 -9.91 -16.10
C PRO A 161 -0.72 -11.13 -15.49
N ARG A 162 -1.14 -12.36 -15.82
CA ARG A 162 -0.51 -13.59 -15.30
C ARG A 162 0.90 -13.80 -15.86
N ALA A 163 1.13 -13.54 -17.15
CA ALA A 163 2.46 -13.69 -17.74
C ALA A 163 3.45 -12.69 -17.13
N LEU A 164 3.02 -11.44 -16.91
CA LEU A 164 3.82 -10.43 -16.22
C LEU A 164 4.07 -10.78 -14.76
N TYR A 165 3.10 -11.35 -14.05
CA TYR A 165 3.28 -11.82 -12.67
C TYR A 165 4.46 -12.81 -12.58
N GLU A 166 4.49 -13.80 -13.48
CA GLU A 166 5.59 -14.78 -13.55
C GLU A 166 6.91 -14.12 -13.98
N ARG A 167 6.88 -13.26 -15.01
CA ARG A 167 8.08 -12.55 -15.50
C ARG A 167 8.69 -11.62 -14.46
N PHE A 168 7.87 -11.04 -13.59
CA PHE A 168 8.30 -10.21 -12.46
C PHE A 168 8.84 -11.04 -11.28
N ASN A 169 8.79 -12.38 -11.37
CA ASN A 169 9.19 -13.29 -10.30
C ASN A 169 8.47 -12.97 -8.98
N ILE A 170 7.17 -12.67 -9.05
CA ILE A 170 6.35 -12.43 -7.86
C ILE A 170 6.01 -13.78 -7.25
N GLU A 171 6.41 -13.99 -5.99
CA GLU A 171 6.09 -15.20 -5.25
C GLU A 171 4.71 -15.10 -4.60
N VAL A 172 4.36 -13.90 -4.12
CA VAL A 172 3.07 -13.61 -3.51
C VAL A 172 2.77 -12.11 -3.62
N ILE A 173 1.51 -11.79 -3.92
CA ILE A 173 0.98 -10.43 -3.87
C ILE A 173 -0.30 -10.41 -3.03
N ALA A 174 -0.41 -9.43 -2.14
CA ALA A 174 -1.62 -9.17 -1.38
C ALA A 174 -2.35 -7.94 -1.97
N THR A 175 -3.61 -8.12 -2.36
CA THR A 175 -4.54 -7.02 -2.62
C THR A 175 -5.24 -6.60 -1.32
N THR A 176 -6.05 -5.54 -1.37
CA THR A 176 -6.71 -5.00 -0.18
C THR A 176 -8.19 -4.82 -0.45
N GLU A 177 -9.04 -5.61 0.23
CA GLU A 177 -10.49 -5.60 0.03
C GLU A 177 -11.23 -5.13 1.28
N GLY A 178 -12.34 -4.45 1.04
CA GLY A 178 -13.26 -4.00 2.07
C GLY A 178 -13.99 -5.17 2.73
N ALA A 179 -14.37 -5.02 4.00
CA ALA A 179 -15.12 -6.05 4.73
C ALA A 179 -16.41 -6.53 4.02
N LEU A 180 -16.98 -5.71 3.14
CA LEU A 180 -18.21 -5.98 2.40
C LEU A 180 -18.00 -6.64 1.02
N ASP A 181 -16.76 -6.72 0.53
CA ASP A 181 -16.46 -7.26 -0.78
C ASP A 181 -16.67 -8.78 -0.81
N ASP A 182 -17.23 -9.30 -1.90
CA ASP A 182 -17.61 -10.72 -2.05
C ASP A 182 -16.43 -11.67 -2.35
N LEU A 183 -15.24 -11.10 -2.58
CA LEU A 183 -13.99 -11.79 -2.95
C LEU A 183 -14.13 -12.69 -4.19
N LYS A 184 -15.07 -12.39 -5.11
CA LYS A 184 -15.32 -13.21 -6.31
C LYS A 184 -14.09 -13.37 -7.19
N TRP A 185 -13.26 -12.34 -7.31
CA TRP A 185 -12.05 -12.37 -8.13
C TRP A 185 -11.00 -13.32 -7.56
N HIS A 186 -10.79 -13.32 -6.24
CA HIS A 186 -9.91 -14.27 -5.55
C HIS A 186 -10.38 -15.70 -5.72
N ARG A 187 -11.69 -15.94 -5.63
CA ARG A 187 -12.29 -17.25 -5.92
C ARG A 187 -11.99 -17.70 -7.35
N MET A 188 -12.21 -16.81 -8.33
CA MET A 188 -11.93 -17.11 -9.74
C MET A 188 -10.44 -17.41 -9.99
N ILE A 189 -9.52 -16.68 -9.34
CA ILE A 189 -8.07 -16.95 -9.44
C ILE A 189 -7.77 -18.37 -8.93
N ARG A 190 -8.18 -18.68 -7.70
CA ARG A 190 -7.97 -19.99 -7.05
C ARG A 190 -8.54 -21.13 -7.88
N ASP A 191 -9.73 -20.95 -8.44
CA ASP A 191 -10.45 -22.00 -9.16
C ASP A 191 -9.98 -22.11 -10.64
N SER A 192 -9.08 -21.25 -11.11
CA SER A 192 -8.62 -21.22 -12.52
C SER A 192 -7.51 -22.21 -12.89
N GLY A 193 -6.85 -22.84 -11.90
CA GLY A 193 -5.70 -23.74 -12.10
C GLY A 193 -4.35 -23.04 -12.31
N TRP A 194 -4.31 -21.71 -12.42
CA TRP A 194 -3.07 -20.93 -12.40
C TRP A 194 -2.46 -20.94 -10.98
N GLN A 195 -1.13 -21.00 -10.90
CA GLN A 195 -0.40 -21.22 -9.65
C GLN A 195 0.05 -19.92 -8.96
N GLY A 196 -0.18 -18.76 -9.58
CA GLY A 196 0.16 -17.47 -8.99
C GLY A 196 -0.60 -17.22 -7.69
N ARG A 197 0.11 -16.76 -6.67
CA ARG A 197 -0.42 -16.55 -5.33
C ARG A 197 -0.85 -15.10 -5.16
N VAL A 198 -2.12 -14.83 -5.46
CA VAL A 198 -2.80 -13.56 -5.21
C VAL A 198 -3.71 -13.75 -4.00
N VAL A 199 -3.34 -13.13 -2.88
CA VAL A 199 -4.09 -13.18 -1.61
C VAL A 199 -4.73 -11.83 -1.31
N THR A 200 -5.62 -11.79 -0.32
CA THR A 200 -6.32 -10.58 0.11
C THR A 200 -5.85 -10.12 1.50
N ALA A 201 -6.06 -8.84 1.83
CA ALA A 201 -5.95 -8.29 3.18
C ALA A 201 -7.30 -7.72 3.64
N TYR A 202 -7.67 -7.95 4.90
CA TYR A 202 -8.94 -7.50 5.46
C TYR A 202 -8.90 -6.02 5.86
N ARG A 203 -9.57 -5.14 5.12
CA ARG A 203 -9.66 -3.71 5.43
C ARG A 203 -11.08 -3.29 5.83
N PRO A 204 -11.38 -3.14 7.13
CA PRO A 204 -12.74 -2.90 7.59
C PRO A 204 -13.17 -1.44 7.64
N ASP A 205 -12.38 -0.48 7.13
CA ASP A 205 -12.62 0.98 7.25
C ASP A 205 -14.10 1.38 7.08
N ALA A 206 -14.79 0.88 6.05
CA ALA A 206 -16.19 1.21 5.75
C ALA A 206 -17.23 0.77 6.80
N VAL A 207 -16.85 -0.13 7.72
CA VAL A 207 -17.66 -0.66 8.82
C VAL A 207 -17.03 -0.43 10.20
N VAL A 208 -15.93 0.33 10.29
CA VAL A 208 -15.33 0.77 11.58
C VAL A 208 -15.19 2.28 11.72
N ASP A 209 -15.23 3.04 10.61
CA ASP A 209 -15.17 4.49 10.62
C ASP A 209 -16.58 5.11 10.44
N PRO A 210 -17.17 5.70 11.50
CA PRO A 210 -18.51 6.29 11.39
C PRO A 210 -18.59 7.53 10.48
N ASP A 211 -17.44 8.10 10.09
CA ASP A 211 -17.37 9.19 9.09
C ASP A 211 -17.34 8.66 7.64
N PHE A 212 -17.28 7.33 7.43
CA PHE A 212 -17.33 6.72 6.11
C PHE A 212 -18.74 6.83 5.50
N GLU A 213 -18.81 7.06 4.19
CA GLU A 213 -20.08 7.27 3.50
C GLU A 213 -20.98 6.03 3.60
N GLY A 214 -22.21 6.21 4.07
CA GLY A 214 -23.17 5.12 4.20
C GLY A 214 -22.91 4.17 5.37
N PHE A 215 -22.10 4.55 6.37
CA PHE A 215 -21.69 3.69 7.50
C PHE A 215 -22.82 2.82 8.09
N SER A 216 -23.98 3.39 8.41
CA SER A 216 -25.13 2.63 8.95
C SER A 216 -25.59 1.53 7.99
N ALA A 217 -25.73 1.83 6.70
CA ALA A 217 -26.13 0.86 5.68
C ALA A 217 -25.03 -0.19 5.45
N ASN A 218 -23.77 0.19 5.59
CA ASN A 218 -22.63 -0.74 5.53
C ASN A 218 -22.68 -1.76 6.68
N LEU A 219 -23.09 -1.35 7.88
CA LEU A 219 -23.32 -2.28 9.01
C LEU A 219 -24.49 -3.23 8.76
N ASP A 220 -25.58 -2.75 8.14
CA ASP A 220 -26.70 -3.61 7.73
C ASP A 220 -26.24 -4.64 6.70
N ARG A 221 -25.49 -4.20 5.69
CA ARG A 221 -24.93 -5.07 4.67
C ARG A 221 -23.97 -6.11 5.26
N LEU A 222 -23.15 -5.72 6.23
CA LEU A 222 -22.28 -6.64 6.96
C LEU A 222 -23.10 -7.73 7.66
N GLY A 223 -24.23 -7.36 8.28
CA GLY A 223 -25.15 -8.31 8.90
C GLY A 223 -25.78 -9.27 7.89
N GLU A 224 -26.24 -8.77 6.74
CA GLU A 224 -26.80 -9.60 5.67
C GLU A 224 -25.81 -10.65 5.16
N ILE A 225 -24.56 -10.28 4.87
CA ILE A 225 -23.57 -11.19 4.29
C ILE A 225 -22.99 -12.19 5.30
N THR A 226 -23.17 -11.95 6.61
CA THR A 226 -22.71 -12.84 7.69
C THR A 226 -23.85 -13.55 8.40
N GLY A 227 -25.11 -13.20 8.13
CA GLY A 227 -26.26 -13.69 8.90
C GLY A 227 -26.24 -13.28 10.37
N CYS A 228 -25.46 -12.27 10.75
CA CYS A 228 -25.32 -11.79 12.13
C CYS A 228 -26.22 -10.57 12.40
N ASP A 229 -26.68 -10.44 13.65
CA ASP A 229 -27.42 -9.25 14.10
C ASP A 229 -26.47 -8.09 14.44
N THR A 230 -26.10 -7.31 13.42
CA THR A 230 -25.29 -6.08 13.56
C THR A 230 -26.06 -4.91 14.20
N GLY A 231 -27.32 -5.11 14.62
CA GLY A 231 -28.02 -4.19 15.51
C GLY A 231 -27.50 -4.25 16.96
N THR A 232 -26.74 -5.30 17.32
CA THR A 232 -26.13 -5.45 18.63
C THR A 232 -24.61 -5.45 18.56
N TRP A 233 -23.95 -4.98 19.62
CA TRP A 233 -22.48 -5.02 19.73
C TRP A 233 -21.91 -6.42 19.55
N ALA A 234 -22.54 -7.42 20.16
CA ALA A 234 -22.08 -8.81 20.08
C ALA A 234 -22.20 -9.37 18.65
N GLY A 235 -23.35 -9.17 17.99
CA GLY A 235 -23.54 -9.62 16.62
C GLY A 235 -22.67 -8.85 15.61
N TYR A 236 -22.39 -7.57 15.85
CA TYR A 236 -21.43 -6.79 15.07
C TYR A 236 -20.00 -7.35 15.17
N LEU A 237 -19.51 -7.63 16.37
CA LEU A 237 -18.19 -8.26 16.54
C LEU A 237 -18.14 -9.67 15.93
N GLU A 238 -19.23 -10.43 16.02
CA GLU A 238 -19.30 -11.75 15.40
C GLU A 238 -19.27 -11.68 13.87
N ALA A 239 -19.96 -10.70 13.28
CA ALA A 239 -19.89 -10.46 11.84
C ALA A 239 -18.45 -10.19 11.37
N HIS A 240 -17.68 -9.41 12.15
CA HIS A 240 -16.25 -9.22 11.91
C HIS A 240 -15.45 -10.52 11.94
N ARG A 241 -15.66 -11.36 12.95
CA ARG A 241 -14.96 -12.66 13.04
C ARG A 241 -15.27 -13.54 11.84
N GLN A 242 -16.53 -13.63 11.42
CA GLN A 242 -16.92 -14.42 10.25
C GLN A 242 -16.33 -13.89 8.95
N ARG A 243 -16.32 -12.57 8.74
CA ARG A 243 -15.66 -11.98 7.56
C ARG A 243 -14.17 -12.26 7.57
N ARG A 244 -13.48 -12.05 8.68
CA ARG A 244 -12.04 -12.35 8.81
C ARG A 244 -11.75 -13.83 8.51
N ALA A 245 -12.57 -14.76 8.99
CA ALA A 245 -12.46 -16.17 8.66
C ALA A 245 -12.61 -16.43 7.14
N CYS A 246 -13.60 -15.81 6.49
CA CYS A 246 -13.77 -15.91 5.04
C CYS A 246 -12.58 -15.34 4.25
N PHE A 247 -12.00 -14.21 4.67
CA PHE A 247 -10.80 -13.67 4.04
C PHE A 247 -9.61 -14.64 4.13
N LYS A 248 -9.46 -15.36 5.25
CA LYS A 248 -8.43 -16.39 5.41
C LYS A 248 -8.59 -17.57 4.44
N GLU A 249 -9.81 -17.89 4.01
CA GLU A 249 -10.05 -18.91 2.96
C GLU A 249 -9.45 -18.52 1.60
N PHE A 250 -9.18 -17.23 1.39
CA PHE A 250 -8.51 -16.68 0.21
C PHE A 250 -7.06 -16.27 0.51
N GLY A 251 -6.46 -16.87 1.54
CA GLY A 251 -5.04 -16.73 1.86
C GLY A 251 -4.68 -15.46 2.62
N ALA A 252 -5.66 -14.71 3.14
CA ALA A 252 -5.37 -13.55 3.96
C ALA A 252 -4.56 -13.91 5.20
N THR A 253 -3.47 -13.19 5.41
CA THR A 253 -2.64 -13.27 6.61
C THR A 253 -2.58 -11.95 7.37
N SER A 254 -3.14 -10.88 6.80
CA SER A 254 -3.13 -9.54 7.38
C SER A 254 -4.50 -8.86 7.36
N SER A 255 -4.63 -7.84 8.20
CA SER A 255 -5.67 -6.82 8.16
C SER A 255 -5.01 -5.45 8.10
N ASP A 256 -5.70 -4.49 7.51
CA ASP A 256 -5.21 -3.14 7.28
C ASP A 256 -6.22 -2.10 7.81
N HIS A 257 -5.73 -1.07 8.50
CA HIS A 257 -6.54 -0.07 9.19
C HIS A 257 -6.02 1.33 8.88
N GLY A 258 -6.71 2.03 7.98
CA GLY A 258 -6.31 3.34 7.45
C GLY A 258 -6.91 4.53 8.19
N HIS A 259 -6.90 4.51 9.52
CA HIS A 259 -7.58 5.48 10.38
C HIS A 259 -6.91 6.89 10.35
N PRO A 260 -7.65 7.97 10.67
CA PRO A 260 -7.05 9.31 10.76
C PRO A 260 -5.95 9.45 11.84
N THR A 261 -6.03 8.66 12.90
CA THR A 261 -5.12 8.71 14.07
C THR A 261 -4.74 7.30 14.52
N ALA A 262 -3.64 7.16 15.27
CA ALA A 262 -3.24 5.90 15.89
C ALA A 262 -3.95 5.63 17.25
N GLU A 263 -4.95 6.45 17.62
CA GLU A 263 -5.59 6.35 18.93
C GLU A 263 -6.30 5.01 19.11
N THR A 264 -6.11 4.42 20.28
CA THR A 264 -6.74 3.18 20.71
C THR A 264 -7.49 3.41 22.01
N ALA A 265 -8.48 2.55 22.29
CA ALA A 265 -9.22 2.59 23.54
C ALA A 265 -9.43 1.17 24.09
N ASN A 266 -9.59 1.04 25.40
CA ASN A 266 -9.93 -0.22 26.06
C ASN A 266 -11.14 -0.03 26.97
N LEU A 267 -12.29 0.22 26.36
CA LEU A 267 -13.57 0.29 27.05
C LEU A 267 -13.95 -1.08 27.60
N THR A 268 -14.72 -1.08 28.69
CA THR A 268 -15.44 -2.29 29.12
C THR A 268 -16.50 -2.65 28.09
N ASP A 269 -16.88 -3.93 28.02
CA ASP A 269 -17.90 -4.41 27.08
C ASP A 269 -19.22 -3.62 27.19
N ALA A 270 -19.61 -3.23 28.41
CA ALA A 270 -20.80 -2.42 28.65
C ALA A 270 -20.67 -1.02 28.02
N ALA A 271 -19.54 -0.34 28.23
CA ALA A 271 -19.30 1.00 27.67
C ALA A 271 -19.14 0.96 26.13
N ALA A 272 -18.47 -0.06 25.59
CA ALA A 272 -18.35 -0.28 24.15
C ALA A 272 -19.73 -0.51 23.51
N LYS A 273 -20.58 -1.34 24.14
CA LYS A 273 -21.97 -1.57 23.70
C LYS A 273 -22.80 -0.28 23.72
N GLU A 274 -22.71 0.52 24.78
CA GLU A 274 -23.41 1.80 24.85
C GLU A 274 -22.95 2.77 23.78
N LEU A 275 -21.65 2.88 23.55
CA LEU A 275 -21.07 3.70 22.48
C LEU A 275 -21.56 3.22 21.10
N PHE A 276 -21.46 1.92 20.82
CA PHE A 276 -21.94 1.32 19.57
C PHE A 276 -23.43 1.64 19.32
N ASN A 277 -24.28 1.53 20.34
CA ASN A 277 -25.71 1.86 20.21
C ASN A 277 -25.97 3.33 19.85
N ARG A 278 -25.09 4.26 20.23
CA ARG A 278 -25.18 5.67 19.85
C ARG A 278 -24.64 5.91 18.45
N ILE A 279 -23.50 5.29 18.12
CA ILE A 279 -22.94 5.30 16.76
C ILE A 279 -23.94 4.73 15.74
N ARG A 280 -24.57 3.59 16.04
CA ARG A 280 -25.58 2.93 15.19
C ARG A 280 -26.82 3.81 14.95
N ARG A 281 -27.12 4.74 15.87
CA ARG A 281 -28.19 5.75 15.77
C ARG A 281 -27.77 7.03 15.03
N GLY A 282 -26.53 7.11 14.55
CA GLY A 282 -26.01 8.25 13.82
C GLY A 282 -25.51 9.39 14.72
N SER A 283 -24.67 9.08 15.71
CA SER A 283 -24.11 10.12 16.60
C SER A 283 -23.32 11.20 15.84
N GLU A 284 -23.72 12.45 16.02
CA GLU A 284 -23.04 13.63 15.50
C GLU A 284 -21.86 14.10 16.38
N ASP A 285 -21.64 13.50 17.56
CA ASP A 285 -20.49 13.84 18.41
C ASP A 285 -19.19 13.23 17.84
N GLU A 286 -18.30 14.10 17.35
CA GLU A 286 -16.99 13.73 16.82
C GLU A 286 -16.15 12.91 17.82
N ARG A 287 -16.27 13.21 19.12
CA ARG A 287 -15.53 12.50 20.16
C ARG A 287 -15.97 11.05 20.27
N GLU A 288 -17.25 10.78 20.07
CA GLU A 288 -17.79 9.41 20.07
C GLU A 288 -17.33 8.64 18.84
N ARG A 289 -17.39 9.25 17.65
CA ARG A 289 -16.93 8.60 16.40
C ARG A 289 -15.43 8.28 16.46
N LYS A 290 -14.64 9.20 17.01
CA LYS A 290 -13.21 9.01 17.27
C LYS A 290 -12.95 7.89 18.28
N LEU A 291 -13.65 7.90 19.41
CA LEU A 291 -13.54 6.85 20.43
C LEU A 291 -13.95 5.48 19.88
N PHE A 292 -14.93 5.43 18.99
CA PHE A 292 -15.37 4.19 18.36
C PHE A 292 -14.28 3.58 17.47
N ARG A 293 -13.68 4.38 16.58
CA ARG A 293 -12.52 3.94 15.77
C ARG A 293 -11.38 3.43 16.67
N ALA A 294 -11.11 4.15 17.76
CA ALA A 294 -10.08 3.78 18.71
C ALA A 294 -10.36 2.47 19.44
N GLN A 295 -11.62 2.24 19.85
CA GLN A 295 -12.04 0.96 20.43
C GLN A 295 -11.90 -0.17 19.42
N MET A 296 -12.29 0.07 18.16
CA MET A 296 -12.25 -0.96 17.12
C MET A 296 -10.84 -1.45 16.81
N LEU A 297 -9.80 -0.60 16.87
CA LEU A 297 -8.42 -1.07 16.74
C LEU A 297 -8.06 -2.10 17.82
N THR A 298 -8.47 -1.88 19.06
CA THR A 298 -8.24 -2.84 20.16
C THR A 298 -9.05 -4.13 19.96
N GLU A 299 -10.29 -4.04 19.48
CA GLU A 299 -11.09 -5.24 19.16
C GLU A 299 -10.48 -6.04 18.01
N MET A 300 -9.97 -5.39 16.96
CA MET A 300 -9.26 -6.05 15.87
C MET A 300 -7.98 -6.74 16.36
N ALA A 301 -7.25 -6.12 17.29
CA ALA A 301 -6.08 -6.73 17.92
C ALA A 301 -6.43 -7.95 18.78
N LYS A 302 -7.53 -7.89 19.55
CA LYS A 302 -8.06 -9.04 20.29
C LYS A 302 -8.45 -10.18 19.34
N MET A 303 -9.13 -9.88 18.23
CA MET A 303 -9.46 -10.88 17.20
C MET A 303 -8.19 -11.46 16.56
N SER A 304 -7.17 -10.63 16.29
CA SER A 304 -5.88 -11.05 15.74
C SER A 304 -5.10 -11.97 16.67
N ARG A 305 -5.25 -11.83 17.99
CA ARG A 305 -4.70 -12.80 18.95
C ARG A 305 -5.34 -14.18 18.78
N ASP A 306 -6.63 -14.24 18.45
CA ASP A 306 -7.38 -15.49 18.33
C ASP A 306 -7.21 -16.14 16.94
N ASP A 307 -7.26 -15.35 15.86
CA ASP A 307 -7.22 -15.85 14.49
C ASP A 307 -5.84 -15.75 13.81
N GLY A 308 -4.89 -15.06 14.41
CA GLY A 308 -3.52 -14.93 13.92
C GLY A 308 -3.33 -14.01 12.71
N LEU A 309 -4.31 -13.18 12.34
CA LEU A 309 -4.09 -12.15 11.31
C LEU A 309 -3.15 -11.06 11.85
N VAL A 310 -2.16 -10.68 11.04
CA VAL A 310 -1.28 -9.55 11.30
C VAL A 310 -2.08 -8.25 11.24
N LEU A 311 -1.90 -7.36 12.22
CA LEU A 311 -2.62 -6.08 12.29
C LEU A 311 -1.74 -4.94 11.78
N GLN A 312 -2.08 -4.36 10.63
CA GLN A 312 -1.36 -3.19 10.09
C GLN A 312 -2.11 -1.90 10.45
N ILE A 313 -1.42 -0.93 11.04
CA ILE A 313 -2.00 0.37 11.39
C ILE A 313 -1.32 1.43 10.52
N HIS A 314 -2.11 2.08 9.65
CA HIS A 314 -1.68 3.13 8.71
C HIS A 314 -2.35 4.48 9.04
N PRO A 315 -1.92 5.17 10.11
CA PRO A 315 -2.56 6.38 10.60
C PRO A 315 -1.96 7.67 10.01
N GLY A 316 -2.59 8.80 10.31
CA GLY A 316 -1.97 10.11 10.10
C GLY A 316 -2.16 10.71 8.70
N SER A 317 -3.12 10.19 7.92
CA SER A 317 -3.54 10.83 6.67
C SER A 317 -4.82 11.62 6.88
N TRP A 318 -4.78 12.93 6.66
CA TRP A 318 -5.99 13.72 6.45
C TRP A 318 -6.47 13.50 5.02
N ARG A 319 -7.35 12.52 4.87
CA ARG A 319 -7.91 12.11 3.59
C ARG A 319 -8.91 13.14 3.07
N ASN A 320 -9.03 13.23 1.74
CA ASN A 320 -10.01 14.06 1.06
C ASN A 320 -9.93 15.56 1.44
N HIS A 321 -8.71 16.08 1.63
CA HIS A 321 -8.42 17.45 2.11
C HIS A 321 -9.01 18.55 1.21
N SER A 322 -9.33 18.24 -0.05
CA SER A 322 -10.08 19.12 -0.94
C SER A 322 -11.53 18.64 -1.07
N PRO A 323 -12.50 19.28 -0.39
CA PRO A 323 -13.92 18.91 -0.50
C PRO A 323 -14.45 18.99 -1.94
N ALA A 324 -13.98 19.98 -2.72
CA ALA A 324 -14.40 20.15 -4.11
C ALA A 324 -13.92 18.99 -5.00
N ILE A 325 -12.71 18.49 -4.78
CA ILE A 325 -12.21 17.32 -5.52
C ILE A 325 -12.92 16.06 -5.06
N PHE A 326 -13.11 15.90 -3.74
CA PHE A 326 -13.80 14.75 -3.18
C PHE A 326 -15.24 14.64 -3.71
N GLN A 327 -16.01 15.73 -3.69
CA GLN A 327 -17.37 15.78 -4.22
C GLN A 327 -17.45 15.43 -5.70
N LYS A 328 -16.39 15.74 -6.48
CA LYS A 328 -16.39 15.53 -7.93
C LYS A 328 -15.80 14.20 -8.36
N PHE A 329 -14.75 13.72 -7.70
CA PHE A 329 -13.97 12.56 -8.14
C PHE A 329 -13.93 11.41 -7.12
N GLY A 330 -14.41 11.62 -5.90
CA GLY A 330 -14.37 10.64 -4.83
C GLY A 330 -13.01 10.53 -4.14
N ARG A 331 -12.78 9.40 -3.48
CA ARG A 331 -11.59 9.13 -2.66
C ARG A 331 -10.34 8.84 -3.52
N ASP A 332 -9.18 8.92 -2.88
CA ASP A 332 -7.88 8.50 -3.42
C ASP A 332 -7.47 9.23 -4.72
N LYS A 333 -7.77 10.53 -4.80
CA LYS A 333 -7.43 11.41 -5.93
C LYS A 333 -6.25 12.32 -5.64
N GLY A 334 -5.34 11.92 -4.76
CA GLY A 334 -4.08 12.64 -4.48
C GLY A 334 -4.20 13.85 -3.56
N PHE A 335 -5.36 14.04 -2.91
CA PHE A 335 -5.66 15.11 -1.93
C PHE A 335 -5.67 14.59 -0.49
N ASP A 336 -4.78 13.64 -0.20
CA ASP A 336 -4.60 13.05 1.12
C ASP A 336 -3.27 13.56 1.67
N ILE A 337 -3.31 14.25 2.81
CA ILE A 337 -2.16 15.01 3.33
C ILE A 337 -1.71 14.44 4.69
N PRO A 338 -0.42 14.13 4.87
CA PRO A 338 0.15 13.75 6.16
C PRO A 338 -0.15 14.75 7.27
N THR A 339 -0.41 14.24 8.47
CA THR A 339 -0.55 15.02 9.70
C THR A 339 0.39 14.51 10.78
N ARG A 340 0.64 15.36 11.79
CA ARG A 340 1.40 14.95 12.98
C ARG A 340 0.66 13.81 13.68
N THR A 341 1.39 12.74 13.99
CA THR A 341 0.82 11.54 14.59
C THR A 341 1.52 11.20 15.90
N ASP A 342 0.74 10.94 16.96
CA ASP A 342 1.21 10.43 18.24
C ASP A 342 0.96 8.93 18.31
N TYR A 343 1.95 8.18 18.77
CA TYR A 343 1.89 6.73 19.02
C TYR A 343 2.00 6.40 20.50
N VAL A 344 2.66 7.23 21.31
CA VAL A 344 2.98 6.88 22.71
C VAL A 344 1.73 6.90 23.58
N ALA A 345 0.95 7.98 23.56
CA ALA A 345 -0.30 8.00 24.32
C ALA A 345 -1.39 7.23 23.57
N ALA A 346 -1.43 7.39 22.24
CA ALA A 346 -2.43 6.79 21.37
C ALA A 346 -2.50 5.26 21.44
N LEU A 347 -1.37 4.54 21.45
CA LEU A 347 -1.36 3.07 21.48
C LEU A 347 -1.43 2.48 22.89
N LYS A 348 -1.27 3.29 23.95
CA LYS A 348 -1.14 2.80 25.32
C LYS A 348 -2.30 1.89 25.75
N PRO A 349 -3.58 2.20 25.48
CA PRO A 349 -4.69 1.32 25.86
C PRO A 349 -4.65 -0.05 25.17
N LEU A 350 -4.32 -0.12 23.88
CA LEU A 350 -4.15 -1.39 23.17
C LEU A 350 -2.95 -2.16 23.71
N LEU A 351 -1.82 -1.49 23.94
CA LEU A 351 -0.60 -2.13 24.45
C LEU A 351 -0.77 -2.68 25.88
N ASP A 352 -1.60 -2.04 26.71
CA ASP A 352 -1.99 -2.58 28.02
C ASP A 352 -2.81 -3.88 27.91
N CYS A 353 -3.49 -4.09 26.79
CA CYS A 353 -4.28 -5.29 26.55
C CYS A 353 -3.48 -6.43 25.94
N VAL A 354 -2.69 -6.12 24.92
CA VAL A 354 -2.09 -7.13 24.02
C VAL A 354 -0.63 -6.88 23.68
N GLY A 355 0.00 -5.83 24.20
CA GLY A 355 1.36 -5.42 23.81
C GLY A 355 2.44 -6.45 24.16
N LEU A 356 2.19 -7.31 25.15
CA LEU A 356 3.10 -8.38 25.59
C LEU A 356 2.78 -9.75 24.97
N GLU A 357 1.78 -9.85 24.11
CA GLU A 357 1.40 -11.09 23.42
C GLU A 357 2.44 -11.41 22.35
N ARG A 358 3.17 -12.52 22.52
CA ARG A 358 4.31 -12.89 21.66
C ARG A 358 3.89 -13.36 20.27
N ASP A 359 2.71 -13.96 20.19
CA ASP A 359 2.16 -14.53 18.95
C ASP A 359 1.25 -13.54 18.20
N LEU A 360 1.07 -12.33 18.73
CA LEU A 360 0.43 -11.22 18.03
C LEU A 360 1.49 -10.45 17.25
N THR A 361 1.13 -9.95 16.06
CA THR A 361 1.98 -9.04 15.30
C THR A 361 1.17 -7.83 14.87
N VAL A 362 1.57 -6.65 15.35
CA VAL A 362 1.05 -5.35 14.99
C VAL A 362 2.16 -4.58 14.29
N ILE A 363 1.93 -4.22 13.03
CA ILE A 363 2.89 -3.48 12.20
C ILE A 363 2.44 -2.02 12.17
N LEU A 364 3.30 -1.13 12.66
CA LEU A 364 3.05 0.30 12.69
C LEU A 364 3.69 0.98 11.49
N PHE A 365 2.89 1.74 10.74
CA PHE A 365 3.35 2.62 9.68
C PHE A 365 3.17 4.09 10.10
N THR A 366 3.81 5.02 9.40
CA THR A 366 3.68 6.46 9.68
C THR A 366 3.84 7.33 8.45
N LEU A 367 3.16 8.47 8.43
CA LEU A 367 3.40 9.59 7.52
C LEU A 367 4.17 10.74 8.18
N ASP A 368 4.53 10.61 9.46
CA ASP A 368 5.26 11.60 10.23
C ASP A 368 6.65 11.05 10.59
N GLU A 369 7.67 11.36 9.79
CA GLU A 369 9.04 10.86 9.99
C GLU A 369 9.65 11.29 11.34
N SER A 370 9.12 12.33 11.99
CA SER A 370 9.57 12.76 13.33
C SER A 370 9.26 11.71 14.42
N SER A 371 8.35 10.77 14.13
CA SER A 371 8.00 9.67 15.02
C SER A 371 8.99 8.50 14.97
N TYR A 372 9.84 8.38 13.93
CA TYR A 372 10.73 7.21 13.76
C TYR A 372 11.62 6.96 14.98
N ALA A 373 12.53 7.88 15.28
CA ALA A 373 13.48 7.76 16.40
C ALA A 373 12.83 8.04 17.75
N ARG A 374 11.78 8.87 17.76
CA ARG A 374 11.14 9.37 18.98
C ARG A 374 10.15 8.39 19.59
N GLU A 375 9.39 7.67 18.78
CA GLU A 375 8.27 6.83 19.24
C GLU A 375 8.28 5.42 18.65
N LEU A 376 8.30 5.29 17.32
CA LEU A 376 8.13 3.99 16.67
C LEU A 376 9.26 3.01 17.02
N ALA A 377 10.51 3.44 16.87
CA ALA A 377 11.64 2.57 17.14
C ALA A 377 11.76 2.21 18.64
N PRO A 378 11.61 3.15 19.60
CA PRO A 378 11.52 2.80 21.02
C PRO A 378 10.38 1.86 21.38
N LEU A 379 9.17 2.05 20.82
CA LEU A 379 8.03 1.18 21.09
C LEU A 379 8.24 -0.23 20.53
N ALA A 380 8.65 -0.35 19.26
CA ALA A 380 8.91 -1.64 18.63
C ALA A 380 10.16 -2.34 19.19
N GLY A 381 11.10 -1.59 19.76
CA GLY A 381 12.27 -2.13 20.44
C GLY A 381 11.99 -2.79 21.79
N VAL A 382 10.77 -2.63 22.34
CA VAL A 382 10.42 -3.16 23.68
C VAL A 382 9.16 -4.04 23.72
N TYR A 383 8.12 -3.75 22.93
CA TYR A 383 6.88 -4.52 22.93
C TYR A 383 6.96 -5.72 21.97
N PRO A 384 6.85 -6.98 22.45
CA PRO A 384 6.94 -8.17 21.61
C PRO A 384 5.95 -8.19 20.43
N ALA A 385 4.77 -7.61 20.62
CA ALA A 385 3.74 -7.58 19.59
C ALA A 385 4.03 -6.57 18.48
N LEU A 386 4.90 -5.58 18.68
CA LEU A 386 5.09 -4.46 17.76
C LEU A 386 6.22 -4.70 16.74
N LYS A 387 5.97 -4.27 15.51
CA LYS A 387 6.95 -4.13 14.43
C LYS A 387 6.79 -2.80 13.72
N VAL A 388 7.81 -2.37 13.00
CA VAL A 388 7.80 -1.14 12.20
C VAL A 388 7.72 -1.49 10.71
N GLY A 389 6.70 -0.96 10.03
CA GLY A 389 6.55 -0.99 8.58
C GLY A 389 7.63 -0.18 7.87
N PRO A 390 7.90 -0.43 6.57
CA PRO A 390 8.78 0.44 5.78
C PRO A 390 8.28 1.89 5.70
N ALA A 391 9.15 2.78 5.20
CA ALA A 391 8.78 4.15 4.87
C ALA A 391 7.59 4.16 3.90
N TRP A 392 6.51 4.87 4.26
CA TRP A 392 5.21 4.76 3.59
C TRP A 392 4.86 5.98 2.73
N TRP A 393 4.17 5.74 1.61
CA TRP A 393 3.58 6.74 0.73
C TRP A 393 4.59 7.77 0.21
N PHE A 394 4.54 9.01 0.68
CA PHE A 394 5.47 10.07 0.27
C PHE A 394 6.91 9.80 0.68
N HIS A 395 7.10 8.89 1.65
CA HIS A 395 8.40 8.49 2.16
C HIS A 395 8.93 7.21 1.51
N ASP A 396 8.10 6.49 0.72
CA ASP A 396 8.51 5.40 -0.18
C ASP A 396 9.31 5.99 -1.36
N SER A 397 10.55 6.36 -1.05
CA SER A 397 11.47 7.08 -1.92
C SER A 397 12.90 6.82 -1.47
N PRO A 398 13.92 7.00 -2.33
CA PRO A 398 15.31 6.77 -1.95
C PRO A 398 15.73 7.50 -0.67
N GLU A 399 15.30 8.75 -0.54
CA GLU A 399 15.64 9.61 0.59
C GLU A 399 14.85 9.25 1.86
N GLY A 400 13.55 8.93 1.73
CA GLY A 400 12.71 8.54 2.86
C GLY A 400 13.06 7.16 3.41
N MET A 401 13.35 6.19 2.54
CA MET A 401 13.87 4.87 2.94
C MET A 401 15.21 5.00 3.67
N ARG A 402 16.11 5.86 3.20
CA ARG A 402 17.39 6.11 3.91
C ARG A 402 17.15 6.71 5.30
N ARG A 403 16.30 7.75 5.41
CA ARG A 403 15.95 8.34 6.71
C ARG A 403 15.30 7.33 7.65
N PHE A 404 14.41 6.48 7.14
CA PHE A 404 13.82 5.39 7.89
C PHE A 404 14.89 4.48 8.50
N ARG A 405 15.85 4.00 7.69
CA ARG A 405 16.95 3.16 8.19
C ARG A 405 17.82 3.89 9.21
N GLU A 406 18.16 5.15 8.95
CA GLU A 406 18.98 5.97 9.84
C GLU A 406 18.30 6.25 11.19
N MET A 407 16.99 6.48 11.19
CA MET A 407 16.25 6.90 12.39
C MET A 407 15.63 5.75 13.18
N THR A 408 15.52 4.54 12.62
CA THR A 408 14.89 3.40 13.32
C THR A 408 15.89 2.33 13.79
N THR A 409 16.97 2.10 13.04
CA THR A 409 17.85 0.93 13.24
C THR A 409 18.52 0.91 14.61
N GLU A 410 18.93 2.07 15.15
CA GLU A 410 19.69 2.14 16.40
C GLU A 410 18.93 1.63 17.63
N THR A 411 17.59 1.77 17.63
CA THR A 411 16.74 1.35 18.76
C THR A 411 15.90 0.12 18.44
N ALA A 412 15.30 0.05 17.25
CA ALA A 412 14.48 -1.09 16.86
C ALA A 412 15.35 -2.28 16.40
N GLY A 413 16.51 -2.02 15.80
CA GLY A 413 17.25 -3.02 15.03
C GLY A 413 16.51 -3.43 13.76
N PHE A 414 17.17 -4.23 12.91
CA PHE A 414 16.59 -4.69 11.64
C PHE A 414 15.43 -5.68 11.85
N TYR A 415 15.53 -6.57 12.83
CA TYR A 415 14.59 -7.67 13.08
C TYR A 415 13.27 -7.23 13.75
N ASN A 416 13.13 -5.95 14.12
CA ASN A 416 11.84 -5.35 14.48
C ASN A 416 11.21 -4.56 13.31
N THR A 417 11.85 -4.55 12.14
CA THR A 417 11.24 -4.12 10.88
C THR A 417 10.68 -5.32 10.11
N VAL A 418 9.89 -5.08 9.06
CA VAL A 418 9.16 -6.13 8.32
C VAL A 418 9.59 -6.27 6.85
N GLY A 419 10.74 -5.73 6.48
CA GLY A 419 11.18 -5.67 5.07
C GLY A 419 10.51 -4.52 4.32
N PHE A 420 10.01 -4.78 3.11
CA PHE A 420 9.41 -3.79 2.21
C PHE A 420 8.08 -4.29 1.61
N ASN A 421 7.19 -3.35 1.30
CA ASN A 421 5.99 -3.54 0.50
C ASN A 421 5.82 -2.33 -0.44
N ASP A 422 5.31 -2.55 -1.63
CA ASP A 422 5.19 -1.51 -2.67
C ASP A 422 4.00 -0.55 -2.49
N ASP A 423 2.94 -0.99 -1.79
CA ASP A 423 1.70 -0.22 -1.55
C ASP A 423 1.15 0.46 -2.81
N THR A 424 1.22 -0.22 -3.97
CA THR A 424 0.88 0.41 -5.25
C THR A 424 -0.37 -0.15 -5.90
N ARG A 425 -1.02 0.70 -6.71
CA ARG A 425 -2.02 0.30 -7.71
C ARG A 425 -1.38 0.01 -9.07
N ALA A 426 -0.19 0.56 -9.33
CA ALA A 426 0.49 0.47 -10.62
C ALA A 426 1.29 -0.85 -10.71
N PHE A 427 0.63 -1.93 -11.13
CA PHE A 427 1.21 -3.27 -11.27
C PHE A 427 2.57 -3.30 -12.00
N PRO A 428 2.79 -2.60 -13.14
CA PRO A 428 4.10 -2.56 -13.79
C PRO A 428 5.23 -1.96 -12.96
N SER A 429 4.91 -1.14 -11.95
CA SER A 429 5.92 -0.48 -11.10
C SER A 429 6.41 -1.35 -9.94
N ILE A 430 5.79 -2.50 -9.66
CA ILE A 430 6.14 -3.37 -8.53
C ILE A 430 7.63 -3.78 -8.57
N PRO A 431 8.18 -4.30 -9.69
CA PRO A 431 9.60 -4.63 -9.75
C PRO A 431 10.50 -3.43 -9.54
N ALA A 432 10.13 -2.26 -10.09
CA ALA A 432 10.91 -1.04 -9.96
C ALA A 432 10.96 -0.54 -8.51
N ARG A 433 9.85 -0.62 -7.77
CA ARG A 433 9.78 -0.25 -6.34
C ARG A 433 10.63 -1.19 -5.48
N HIS A 434 10.51 -2.50 -5.70
CA HIS A 434 11.33 -3.50 -5.01
C HIS A 434 12.83 -3.36 -5.36
N ASP A 435 13.17 -3.01 -6.60
CA ASP A 435 14.55 -2.73 -7.01
C ASP A 435 15.14 -1.52 -6.26
N VAL A 436 14.39 -0.42 -6.17
CA VAL A 436 14.77 0.76 -5.39
C VAL A 436 14.97 0.39 -3.92
N ALA A 437 14.03 -0.34 -3.31
CA ALA A 437 14.15 -0.77 -1.92
C ALA A 437 15.41 -1.61 -1.68
N ARG A 438 15.67 -2.62 -2.54
CA ARG A 438 16.88 -3.47 -2.48
C ARG A 438 18.16 -2.64 -2.60
N ARG A 439 18.19 -1.66 -3.51
CA ARG A 439 19.36 -0.78 -3.69
C ARG A 439 19.60 0.12 -2.49
N VAL A 440 18.55 0.76 -1.95
CA VAL A 440 18.69 1.63 -0.77
C VAL A 440 19.19 0.85 0.44
N ASP A 441 18.62 -0.34 0.68
CA ASP A 441 19.05 -1.20 1.78
C ASP A 441 20.52 -1.64 1.61
N CYS A 442 20.93 -2.06 0.41
CA CYS A 442 22.32 -2.42 0.13
C CYS A 442 23.27 -1.22 0.29
N ALA A 443 22.86 -0.02 -0.12
CA ALA A 443 23.65 1.20 0.06
C ALA A 443 23.83 1.54 1.55
N PHE A 444 22.75 1.42 2.34
CA PHE A 444 22.79 1.65 3.79
C PHE A 444 23.69 0.64 4.50
N LEU A 445 23.56 -0.67 4.19
CA LEU A 445 24.40 -1.72 4.76
C LEU A 445 25.87 -1.54 4.36
N ALA A 446 26.16 -1.21 3.10
CA ALA A 446 27.53 -0.94 2.65
C ALA A 446 28.17 0.23 3.41
N ARG A 447 27.38 1.26 3.72
CA ARG A 447 27.84 2.38 4.57
C ARG A 447 28.17 1.92 5.98
N LEU A 448 27.34 1.09 6.61
CA LEU A 448 27.63 0.54 7.94
C LEU A 448 28.93 -0.27 7.96
N VAL A 449 29.18 -1.08 6.93
CA VAL A 449 30.42 -1.86 6.81
C VAL A 449 31.64 -0.96 6.61
N ALA A 450 31.55 0.02 5.70
CA ALA A 450 32.64 0.96 5.43
C ALA A 450 33.00 1.82 6.66
N GLU A 451 32.04 2.10 7.53
CA GLU A 451 32.23 2.81 8.80
C GLU A 451 32.56 1.85 9.97
N HIS A 452 32.77 0.55 9.71
CA HIS A 452 33.09 -0.48 10.69
C HIS A 452 32.02 -0.69 11.79
N ARG A 453 30.76 -0.39 11.48
CA ARG A 453 29.60 -0.58 12.37
C ARG A 453 28.88 -1.91 12.16
N LEU A 454 29.22 -2.63 11.09
CA LEU A 454 28.65 -3.94 10.73
C LEU A 454 29.72 -4.78 10.02
N ARG A 455 29.75 -6.09 10.24
CA ARG A 455 30.64 -6.98 9.48
C ARG A 455 30.07 -7.23 8.07
N GLU A 456 30.94 -7.45 7.11
CA GLU A 456 30.50 -7.70 5.72
C GLU A 456 29.62 -8.94 5.58
N GLU A 457 29.94 -10.03 6.29
CA GLU A 457 29.11 -11.25 6.31
C GLU A 457 27.71 -10.99 6.85
N GLU A 458 27.59 -10.19 7.92
CA GLU A 458 26.31 -9.77 8.50
C GLU A 458 25.52 -8.89 7.53
N ALA A 459 26.20 -8.06 6.73
CA ALA A 459 25.55 -7.25 5.68
C ALA A 459 24.97 -8.13 4.56
N HIS A 460 25.66 -9.19 4.15
CA HIS A 460 25.13 -10.14 3.16
C HIS A 460 23.89 -10.90 3.68
N GLU A 461 23.92 -11.32 4.95
CA GLU A 461 22.76 -11.93 5.61
C GLU A 461 21.59 -10.94 5.67
N LEU A 462 21.83 -9.74 6.20
CA LEU A 462 20.80 -8.71 6.35
C LEU A 462 20.21 -8.26 5.02
N ALA A 463 21.00 -8.17 3.94
CA ALA A 463 20.49 -7.84 2.62
C ALA A 463 19.40 -8.85 2.18
N ARG A 464 19.63 -10.15 2.41
CA ARG A 464 18.64 -11.20 2.11
C ARG A 464 17.44 -11.12 3.06
N GLU A 465 17.68 -10.90 4.35
CA GLU A 465 16.61 -10.76 5.35
C GLU A 465 15.65 -9.64 4.97
N LEU A 466 16.17 -8.45 4.64
CA LEU A 466 15.39 -7.27 4.30
C LEU A 466 14.65 -7.41 2.95
N ALA A 467 15.29 -8.03 1.95
CA ALA A 467 14.72 -8.17 0.61
C ALA A 467 13.68 -9.28 0.48
N TYR A 468 13.61 -10.23 1.43
CA TYR A 468 12.80 -11.44 1.30
C TYR A 468 12.31 -12.01 2.64
N THR A 469 13.23 -12.43 3.53
CA THR A 469 12.87 -13.26 4.70
C THR A 469 11.95 -12.55 5.69
N LEU A 470 12.23 -11.29 6.02
CA LEU A 470 11.48 -10.55 7.04
C LEU A 470 10.03 -10.30 6.62
N ALA A 471 9.79 -9.96 5.36
CA ALA A 471 8.43 -9.80 4.84
C ALA A 471 7.65 -11.10 4.96
N LYS A 472 8.20 -12.24 4.53
CA LYS A 472 7.53 -13.54 4.67
C LYS A 472 7.25 -13.89 6.12
N LYS A 473 8.23 -13.71 7.01
CA LYS A 473 8.10 -14.06 8.42
C LYS A 473 7.08 -13.16 9.13
N ALA A 474 7.16 -11.86 8.94
CA ALA A 474 6.26 -10.89 9.59
C ALA A 474 4.81 -11.08 9.13
N TYR A 475 4.60 -11.39 7.85
CA TYR A 475 3.29 -11.57 7.24
C TYR A 475 2.80 -13.02 7.18
N ARG A 476 3.56 -13.99 7.71
CA ARG A 476 3.19 -15.42 7.73
C ARG A 476 2.93 -16.00 6.34
N LEU A 477 3.74 -15.60 5.35
CA LEU A 477 3.58 -15.95 3.94
C LEU A 477 4.43 -17.13 3.50
#